data_AF-A0A0C9WHA7-F1
#
_entry.id   AF-A0A0C9WHA7-F1
#
_cell.length_a   1.000
_cell.length_b   1.000
_cell.length_c   1.000
_cell.angle_alpha   90.00
_cell.angle_beta   90.00
_cell.angle_gamma   90.00
#
_symmetry.space_group_name_H-M   'P 1'
#
loop_
_entity.id
_entity.type
_entity.pdbx_description
1 polymer ?
#
loop_
_entity_poly.entity_id
_entity_poly.type
_entity_poly.pdbx_seq_one_letter_code
_entity_poly.pdbx_strand_id
1 'polypeptide(L)'
;MSDSFSQVFWVDASSPGTIIQALKAIGQSCGLDSSSESALRWIGSLKENYILIFDNADVLSPGALEAYFPPGMNGNILITSCNSAMMTLTSPESSLEVTEMGEKDAIGLLLKVSCLESFTSDVQIQASKIVTELFCFPLAIDQAGAYIASGATTIGDTLQNIQSTEKHYYPILNLLWLLSITELFMNLGS
;
A
#
# COMPACT_ATOMS: atom_id res chain seq x y z
N MET A 1 15.83 24.00 -8.13
CA MET A 1 15.02 22.77 -8.16
C MET A 1 13.60 23.23 -7.87
N SER A 2 12.63 22.99 -8.76
CA SER A 2 11.23 23.21 -8.41
C SER A 2 10.79 22.02 -7.55
N ASP A 3 10.26 22.27 -6.36
CA ASP A 3 9.83 21.21 -5.42
C ASP A 3 8.51 20.52 -5.84
N SER A 4 8.18 20.53 -7.13
CA SER A 4 6.92 19.97 -7.65
C SER A 4 7.06 19.38 -9.05
N PHE A 5 6.25 18.37 -9.32
CA PHE A 5 6.07 17.77 -10.64
C PHE A 5 4.97 18.52 -11.38
N SER A 6 5.19 18.82 -12.66
CA SER A 6 4.18 19.47 -13.51
C SER A 6 3.10 18.49 -13.94
N GLN A 7 3.46 17.21 -14.03
CA GLN A 7 2.58 16.12 -14.43
C GLN A 7 2.84 14.88 -13.58
N VAL A 8 1.76 14.20 -13.19
CA VAL A 8 1.77 12.97 -12.40
C VAL A 8 0.99 11.93 -13.18
N PHE A 9 1.64 10.83 -13.52
CA PHE A 9 1.04 9.70 -14.22
C PHE A 9 0.95 8.50 -13.28
N TRP A 10 -0.26 7.99 -13.05
CA TRP A 10 -0.49 6.84 -12.19
C TRP A 10 -0.81 5.61 -13.03
N VAL A 11 -0.08 4.52 -12.81
CA VAL A 11 -0.22 3.25 -13.53
C VAL A 11 -0.38 2.12 -12.54
N ASP A 12 -1.50 1.41 -12.62
CA ASP A 12 -1.69 0.14 -11.92
C ASP A 12 -0.82 -0.94 -12.58
N ALA A 13 0.23 -1.36 -11.88
CA ALA A 13 1.23 -2.33 -12.28
C ALA A 13 0.98 -3.75 -11.76
N SER A 14 -0.23 -4.04 -11.26
CA SER A 14 -0.65 -5.38 -10.81
C SER A 14 -0.56 -6.44 -11.91
N SER A 15 -0.61 -6.05 -13.19
CA SER A 15 -0.40 -6.94 -14.33
C SER A 15 0.11 -6.18 -15.57
N PRO A 16 0.68 -6.89 -16.58
CA PRO A 16 0.96 -6.27 -17.88
C PRO A 16 -0.27 -5.62 -18.52
N GLY A 17 -1.46 -6.23 -18.34
CA GLY A 17 -2.70 -5.75 -18.93
C GLY A 17 -3.16 -4.41 -18.36
N THR A 18 -3.06 -4.24 -17.04
CA THR A 18 -3.42 -2.98 -16.35
C THR A 18 -2.45 -1.86 -16.71
N ILE A 19 -1.15 -2.16 -16.86
CA ILE A 19 -0.15 -1.19 -17.34
C ILE A 19 -0.50 -0.69 -18.74
N ILE A 20 -0.74 -1.61 -19.67
CA ILE A 20 -1.07 -1.26 -21.05
C ILE A 20 -2.36 -0.44 -21.10
N GLN A 21 -3.37 -0.84 -20.32
CA GLN A 21 -4.64 -0.11 -20.25
C GLN A 21 -4.44 1.33 -19.73
N ALA A 22 -3.67 1.50 -18.65
CA ALA A 22 -3.40 2.82 -18.08
C ALA A 22 -2.61 3.70 -19.06
N LEU A 23 -1.55 3.18 -19.70
CA LEU A 23 -0.77 3.91 -20.69
C LEU A 23 -1.60 4.34 -21.91
N LYS A 24 -2.48 3.46 -22.40
CA LYS A 24 -3.41 3.81 -23.48
C LYS A 24 -4.37 4.93 -23.06
N ALA A 25 -4.90 4.89 -21.85
CA ALA A 25 -5.78 5.94 -21.33
C ALA A 25 -5.04 7.29 -21.22
N ILE A 26 -3.80 7.28 -20.74
CA ILE A 26 -2.93 8.48 -20.72
C ILE A 26 -2.76 9.01 -22.15
N GLY A 27 -2.34 8.17 -23.09
CA GLY A 27 -2.13 8.59 -24.48
C GLY A 27 -3.38 9.19 -25.13
N GLN A 28 -4.54 8.55 -24.94
CA GLN A 28 -5.82 9.05 -25.43
C GLN A 28 -6.19 10.43 -24.84
N SER A 29 -5.96 10.64 -23.54
CA SER A 29 -6.20 11.94 -22.90
C SER A 29 -5.34 13.07 -23.47
N CYS A 30 -4.21 12.72 -24.08
CA CYS A 30 -3.26 13.62 -24.72
C CYS A 30 -3.43 13.70 -26.25
N GLY A 31 -4.48 13.09 -26.81
CA GLY A 31 -4.76 13.09 -28.26
C GLY A 31 -3.86 12.18 -29.09
N LEU A 32 -3.19 11.21 -28.47
CA LEU A 32 -2.38 10.21 -29.15
C LEU A 32 -3.23 9.02 -29.61
N ASP A 33 -2.60 8.12 -30.37
CA ASP A 33 -3.21 6.83 -30.69
C ASP A 33 -3.37 5.94 -29.45
N SER A 34 -4.12 4.85 -29.60
CA SER A 34 -4.39 3.91 -28.50
C SER A 34 -3.24 2.92 -28.28
N SER A 35 -1.99 3.40 -28.28
CA SER A 35 -0.76 2.60 -28.15
C SER A 35 -0.01 2.94 -26.87
N SER A 36 0.39 1.92 -26.12
CA SER A 36 1.25 2.08 -24.93
C SER A 36 2.59 2.73 -25.30
N GLU A 37 3.15 2.36 -26.45
CA GLU A 37 4.46 2.80 -26.92
C GLU A 37 4.46 4.29 -27.28
N SER A 38 3.36 4.77 -27.90
CA SER A 38 3.19 6.18 -28.22
C SER A 38 3.04 7.02 -26.96
N ALA A 39 2.28 6.53 -25.97
CA ALA A 39 2.16 7.18 -24.67
C ALA A 39 3.53 7.29 -23.98
N LEU A 40 4.31 6.20 -23.93
CA LEU A 40 5.65 6.21 -23.33
C LEU A 40 6.60 7.18 -24.03
N ARG A 41 6.62 7.17 -25.37
CA ARG A 41 7.44 8.13 -26.14
C ARG A 41 7.02 9.57 -25.88
N TRP A 42 5.72 9.84 -25.79
CA TRP A 42 5.22 11.17 -25.50
C TRP A 42 5.62 11.62 -24.08
N ILE A 43 5.41 10.77 -23.06
CA ILE A 43 5.85 11.04 -21.68
C ILE A 43 7.36 11.34 -21.66
N GLY A 44 8.17 10.51 -22.32
CA GLY A 44 9.62 10.70 -22.41
C GLY A 44 10.06 11.95 -23.16
N SER A 45 9.19 12.52 -24.01
CA SER A 45 9.45 13.76 -24.75
C SER A 45 9.10 15.03 -23.98
N LEU A 46 8.46 14.91 -22.81
CA LEU A 46 8.10 16.04 -21.98
C LEU A 46 9.36 16.80 -21.54
N LYS A 47 9.30 18.13 -21.67
CA LYS A 47 10.37 19.03 -21.21
C LYS A 47 10.21 19.43 -19.76
N GLU A 48 8.98 19.33 -19.26
CA GLU A 48 8.60 19.63 -17.89
C GLU A 48 8.89 18.44 -16.99
N ASN A 49 9.25 18.70 -15.74
CA ASN A 49 9.47 17.64 -14.76
C ASN A 49 8.18 16.86 -14.51
N TYR A 50 8.22 15.54 -14.65
CA TYR A 50 7.10 14.64 -14.40
C TYR A 50 7.50 13.50 -13.45
N ILE A 51 6.48 12.85 -12.89
CA ILE A 51 6.63 11.58 -12.20
C ILE A 51 5.67 10.54 -12.79
N LEU A 52 6.19 9.34 -13.04
CA LEU A 52 5.42 8.15 -13.43
C LEU A 52 5.45 7.16 -12.27
N ILE A 53 4.27 6.81 -11.76
CA ILE A 53 4.09 5.93 -10.61
C ILE A 53 3.58 4.59 -11.11
N PHE A 54 4.36 3.53 -10.90
CA PHE A 54 3.93 2.14 -11.07
C PHE A 54 3.52 1.59 -9.72
N ASP A 55 2.22 1.46 -9.50
CA ASP A 55 1.64 1.02 -8.23
C ASP A 55 1.36 -0.49 -8.24
N ASN A 56 1.66 -1.21 -7.17
CA ASN A 56 1.43 -2.67 -7.04
C ASN A 56 2.22 -3.53 -8.04
N ALA A 57 3.49 -3.20 -8.32
CA ALA A 57 4.33 -3.92 -9.28
C ALA A 57 4.88 -5.25 -8.72
N ASP A 58 4.01 -6.13 -8.25
CA ASP A 58 4.41 -7.32 -7.48
C ASP A 58 4.75 -8.53 -8.36
N VAL A 59 4.02 -8.69 -9.46
CA VAL A 59 4.02 -9.93 -10.26
C VAL A 59 5.07 -9.93 -11.37
N LEU A 60 5.45 -8.75 -11.86
CA LEU A 60 6.42 -8.59 -12.94
C LEU A 60 7.85 -8.87 -12.44
N SER A 61 8.71 -9.30 -13.36
CA SER A 61 10.16 -9.22 -13.13
C SER A 61 10.66 -7.79 -13.37
N PRO A 62 11.80 -7.39 -12.78
CA PRO A 62 12.38 -6.07 -13.02
C PRO A 62 12.51 -5.72 -14.50
N GLY A 63 13.10 -6.61 -15.30
CA GLY A 63 13.27 -6.38 -16.74
C GLY A 63 11.95 -6.33 -17.53
N ALA A 64 10.89 -7.00 -17.05
CA ALA A 64 9.58 -6.90 -17.67
C ALA A 64 8.89 -5.56 -17.36
N LEU A 65 9.09 -4.99 -16.16
CA LEU A 65 8.59 -3.67 -15.82
C LEU A 65 9.36 -2.56 -16.55
N GLU A 66 10.68 -2.71 -16.69
CA GLU A 66 11.56 -1.74 -17.37
C GLU A 66 11.16 -1.52 -18.84
N ALA A 67 10.55 -2.52 -19.49
CA ALA A 67 9.99 -2.38 -20.84
C ALA A 67 8.91 -1.28 -20.96
N TYR A 68 8.33 -0.87 -19.84
CA TYR A 68 7.33 0.20 -19.77
C TYR A 68 7.93 1.54 -19.32
N PHE A 69 9.24 1.70 -19.25
CA PHE A 69 9.84 2.98 -18.88
C PHE A 69 9.81 3.96 -20.07
N PRO A 70 9.44 5.24 -19.83
CA PRO A 70 9.57 6.26 -20.85
C PRO A 70 11.04 6.43 -21.26
N PRO A 71 11.33 6.59 -22.57
CA PRO A 71 12.68 6.87 -23.01
C PRO A 71 13.11 8.29 -22.59
N GLY A 72 14.36 8.48 -22.16
CA GLY A 72 14.91 9.78 -21.79
C GLY A 72 15.29 9.88 -20.32
N MET A 73 15.67 11.09 -19.87
CA MET A 73 16.19 11.33 -18.50
C MET A 73 15.47 12.50 -17.78
N ASN A 74 14.36 13.01 -18.33
CA ASN A 74 13.74 14.26 -17.86
C ASN A 74 12.63 14.08 -16.81
N GLY A 75 12.40 12.86 -16.32
CA GLY A 75 11.36 12.57 -15.35
C GLY A 75 11.77 11.54 -14.31
N ASN A 76 10.89 11.35 -13.34
CA ASN A 76 11.10 10.49 -12.19
C ASN A 76 10.17 9.28 -12.28
N ILE A 77 10.62 8.13 -11.81
CA ILE A 77 9.83 6.90 -11.75
C ILE A 77 9.76 6.48 -10.28
N LEU A 78 8.54 6.27 -9.78
CA LEU A 78 8.29 5.69 -8.47
C LEU A 78 7.63 4.33 -8.66
N ILE A 79 8.11 3.33 -7.93
CA ILE A 79 7.59 1.96 -7.98
C ILE A 79 7.19 1.58 -6.56
N THR A 80 5.94 1.16 -6.36
CA THR A 80 5.52 0.48 -5.13
C THR A 80 5.39 -1.01 -5.43
N SER A 81 5.96 -1.85 -4.58
CA SER A 81 5.98 -3.30 -4.79
C SER A 81 6.31 -4.06 -3.50
N CYS A 82 5.67 -5.20 -3.30
CA CYS A 82 6.07 -6.24 -2.35
C CYS A 82 7.17 -7.15 -2.91
N ASN A 83 7.50 -7.05 -4.19
CA ASN A 83 8.60 -7.80 -4.82
C ASN A 83 9.92 -7.06 -4.62
N SER A 84 10.71 -7.52 -3.65
CA SER A 84 12.03 -6.95 -3.31
C SER A 84 13.03 -6.95 -4.49
N ALA A 85 12.82 -7.77 -5.52
CA ALA A 85 13.64 -7.73 -6.73
C ALA A 85 13.52 -6.39 -7.48
N MET A 86 12.44 -5.62 -7.30
CA MET A 86 12.28 -4.30 -7.93
C MET A 86 13.35 -3.30 -7.52
N MET A 87 14.00 -3.50 -6.36
CA MET A 87 15.13 -2.68 -5.93
C MET A 87 16.31 -2.72 -6.92
N THR A 88 16.41 -3.75 -7.77
CA THR A 88 17.49 -3.82 -8.78
C THR A 88 17.31 -2.80 -9.91
N LEU A 89 16.14 -2.15 -10.04
CA LEU A 89 15.88 -1.12 -11.04
C LEU A 89 16.37 0.27 -10.62
N THR A 90 16.87 0.42 -9.40
CA THR A 90 17.26 1.71 -8.84
C THR A 90 18.54 1.59 -8.01
N SER A 91 19.11 2.72 -7.59
CA SER A 91 20.24 2.72 -6.66
C SER A 91 19.76 2.39 -5.24
N PRO A 92 20.60 1.79 -4.37
CA PRO A 92 20.23 1.50 -2.99
C PRO A 92 19.70 2.73 -2.23
N GLU A 93 20.27 3.92 -2.48
CA GLU A 93 19.86 5.19 -1.86
C GLU A 93 18.49 5.69 -2.35
N SER A 94 18.03 5.16 -3.48
CA SER A 94 16.75 5.49 -4.12
C SER A 94 15.72 4.38 -3.92
N SER A 95 16.03 3.42 -3.04
CA SER A 95 15.13 2.35 -2.60
C SER A 95 14.77 2.55 -1.13
N LEU A 96 13.52 2.30 -0.77
CA LEU A 96 13.05 2.39 0.61
C LEU A 96 12.21 1.14 0.92
N GLU A 97 12.74 0.30 1.80
CA GLU A 97 11.94 -0.75 2.41
C GLU A 97 10.96 -0.13 3.40
N VAL A 98 9.67 -0.40 3.19
CA VAL A 98 8.62 0.02 4.12
C VAL A 98 8.44 -1.09 5.16
N THR A 99 8.90 -0.82 6.37
CA THR A 99 8.78 -1.75 7.51
C THR A 99 7.48 -1.52 8.28
N GLU A 100 7.27 -2.32 9.33
CA GLU A 100 6.22 -2.11 10.31
C GLU A 100 6.24 -0.70 10.93
N MET A 101 5.08 -0.27 11.42
CA MET A 101 4.95 1.02 12.08
C MET A 101 5.66 1.00 13.44
N GLY A 102 6.27 2.11 13.84
CA GLY A 102 6.77 2.25 15.21
C GLY A 102 5.64 2.09 16.22
N GLU A 103 5.86 1.35 17.32
CA GLU A 103 4.81 1.00 18.29
C GLU A 103 4.01 2.21 18.79
N LYS A 104 4.67 3.34 19.05
CA LYS A 104 4.00 4.58 19.48
C LYS A 104 3.03 5.11 18.44
N ASP A 105 3.43 5.11 17.17
CA ASP A 105 2.58 5.57 16.07
C ASP A 105 1.46 4.56 15.81
N ALA A 106 1.73 3.27 15.96
CA ALA A 106 0.75 2.20 15.88
C ALA A 106 -0.35 2.35 16.95
N ILE A 107 0.03 2.59 18.21
CA ILE A 107 -0.92 2.91 19.29
C ILE A 107 -1.71 4.17 18.94
N GLY A 108 -1.03 5.22 18.46
CA GLY A 108 -1.67 6.46 18.04
C GLY A 108 -2.71 6.25 16.95
N LEU A 109 -2.40 5.41 15.95
CA LEU A 109 -3.32 5.03 14.88
C LEU A 109 -4.53 4.29 15.45
N LEU A 110 -4.32 3.24 16.25
CA LEU A 110 -5.42 2.45 16.82
C LEU A 110 -6.39 3.32 17.60
N LEU A 111 -5.88 4.17 18.49
CA LEU A 111 -6.68 5.04 19.35
C LEU A 111 -7.45 6.09 18.53
N LYS A 112 -6.79 6.66 17.51
CA LYS A 112 -7.41 7.62 16.60
C LYS A 112 -8.57 6.98 15.83
N VAL A 113 -8.35 5.80 15.22
CA VAL A 113 -9.36 5.15 14.37
C VAL A 113 -10.50 4.56 15.21
N SER A 114 -10.21 4.07 16.42
CA SER A 114 -11.22 3.58 17.36
C SER A 114 -12.07 4.68 18.01
N CYS A 115 -11.84 5.95 17.67
CA CYS A 115 -12.47 7.11 18.31
C CYS A 115 -12.27 7.14 19.84
N LEU A 116 -11.18 6.52 20.32
CA LEU A 116 -10.77 6.54 21.71
C LEU A 116 -9.75 7.67 21.89
N GLU A 117 -10.25 8.89 22.10
CA GLU A 117 -9.42 9.99 22.59
C GLU A 117 -8.84 9.57 23.95
N SER A 118 -7.56 9.20 23.98
CA SER A 118 -6.97 8.50 25.13
C SER A 118 -6.96 9.39 26.39
N PHE A 119 -7.50 8.90 27.52
CA PHE A 119 -7.38 9.58 28.82
C PHE A 119 -6.93 8.68 29.98
N THR A 120 -6.87 7.35 29.83
CA THR A 120 -6.53 6.43 30.94
C THR A 120 -5.35 5.52 30.62
N SER A 121 -4.61 5.13 31.66
CA SER A 121 -3.49 4.18 31.58
C SER A 121 -3.93 2.81 31.05
N ASP A 122 -5.14 2.38 31.38
CA ASP A 122 -5.63 1.04 31.01
C ASP A 122 -5.89 0.92 29.51
N VAL A 123 -6.47 1.95 28.88
CA VAL A 123 -6.70 2.00 27.42
C VAL A 123 -5.37 1.96 26.67
N GLN A 124 -4.36 2.67 27.15
CA GLN A 124 -3.01 2.67 26.59
C GLN A 124 -2.35 1.29 26.68
N ILE A 125 -2.48 0.60 27.82
CA ILE A 125 -1.95 -0.75 28.02
C ILE A 125 -2.62 -1.76 27.08
N GLN A 126 -3.94 -1.68 26.90
CA GLN A 126 -4.63 -2.57 25.97
C GLN A 126 -4.27 -2.28 24.50
N ALA A 127 -4.18 -1.00 24.13
CA ALA A 127 -3.75 -0.60 22.80
C ALA A 127 -2.36 -1.15 22.45
N SER A 128 -1.37 -1.03 23.35
CA SER A 128 -0.01 -1.59 23.15
C SER A 128 -0.03 -3.09 22.89
N LYS A 129 -0.82 -3.86 23.66
CA LYS A 129 -0.95 -5.32 23.44
C LYS A 129 -1.58 -5.64 22.09
N ILE A 130 -2.64 -4.93 21.71
CA ILE A 130 -3.33 -5.14 20.44
C ILE A 130 -2.40 -4.84 19.27
N VAL A 131 -1.69 -3.70 19.27
CA VAL A 131 -0.83 -3.36 18.13
C VAL A 131 0.37 -4.30 18.02
N THR A 132 0.85 -4.84 19.16
CA THR A 132 1.90 -5.86 19.19
C THR A 132 1.41 -7.18 18.58
N GLU A 133 0.21 -7.61 18.95
CA GLU A 133 -0.44 -8.80 18.36
C GLU A 133 -0.67 -8.63 16.84
N LEU A 134 -0.96 -7.42 16.39
CA LEU A 134 -1.13 -7.07 14.98
C LEU A 134 0.18 -6.74 14.26
N PHE A 135 1.33 -7.09 14.85
CA PHE A 135 2.67 -6.90 14.29
C PHE A 135 2.97 -5.46 13.85
N CYS A 136 2.33 -4.49 14.49
CA CYS A 136 2.38 -3.08 14.10
C CYS A 136 2.05 -2.80 12.63
N PHE A 137 1.27 -3.67 11.98
CA PHE A 137 0.87 -3.47 10.58
C PHE A 137 -0.21 -2.39 10.48
N PRO A 138 0.05 -1.27 9.79
CA PRO A 138 -0.88 -0.13 9.73
C PRO A 138 -2.30 -0.53 9.34
N LEU A 139 -2.43 -1.39 8.33
CA LEU A 139 -3.73 -1.81 7.81
C LEU A 139 -4.49 -2.70 8.80
N ALA A 140 -3.81 -3.64 9.46
CA ALA A 140 -4.47 -4.49 10.46
C ALA A 140 -4.94 -3.67 11.67
N ILE A 141 -4.14 -2.67 12.07
CA ILE A 141 -4.48 -1.74 13.14
C ILE A 141 -5.65 -0.84 12.77
N ASP A 142 -5.65 -0.26 11.58
CA ASP A 142 -6.76 0.57 11.07
C ASP A 142 -8.08 -0.20 11.11
N GLN A 143 -8.05 -1.45 10.65
CA GLN A 143 -9.23 -2.31 10.64
C GLN A 143 -9.70 -2.69 12.05
N ALA A 144 -8.78 -3.04 12.96
CA ALA A 144 -9.12 -3.28 14.36
C ALA A 144 -9.70 -2.03 15.05
N GLY A 145 -9.14 -0.87 14.75
CA GLY A 145 -9.65 0.42 15.21
C GLY A 145 -11.08 0.67 14.72
N ALA A 146 -11.33 0.47 13.42
CA ALA A 146 -12.64 0.67 12.82
C ALA A 146 -13.70 -0.27 13.42
N TYR A 147 -13.32 -1.51 13.75
CA TYR A 147 -14.21 -2.47 14.39
C TYR A 147 -14.50 -2.16 15.86
N ILE A 148 -13.54 -1.57 16.58
CA ILE A 148 -13.81 -1.00 17.91
C ILE A 148 -14.77 0.19 17.76
N ALA A 149 -14.53 1.09 16.80
CA ALA A 149 -15.36 2.28 16.58
C ALA A 149 -16.81 1.93 16.18
N SER A 150 -17.02 0.81 15.50
CA SER A 150 -18.37 0.34 15.16
C SER A 150 -19.16 -0.18 16.37
N GLY A 151 -18.50 -0.39 17.52
CA GLY A 151 -19.10 -0.93 18.74
C GLY A 151 -19.23 -2.45 18.75
N ALA A 152 -18.66 -3.14 17.75
CA ALA A 152 -18.72 -4.61 17.65
C ALA A 152 -17.79 -5.33 18.64
N THR A 153 -16.80 -4.63 19.18
CA THR A 153 -15.95 -5.09 20.29
C THR A 153 -15.52 -3.91 21.16
N THR A 154 -15.09 -4.18 22.39
CA THR A 154 -14.39 -3.19 23.22
C THR A 154 -12.89 -3.34 23.07
N ILE A 155 -12.11 -2.29 23.35
CA ILE A 155 -10.65 -2.39 23.40
C ILE A 155 -10.14 -3.44 24.40
N GLY A 156 -10.90 -3.71 25.47
CA GLY A 156 -10.55 -4.75 26.44
C GLY A 156 -10.69 -6.17 25.90
N ASP A 157 -11.65 -6.39 25.00
CA ASP A 157 -11.99 -7.71 24.47
C ASP A 157 -11.29 -8.00 23.12
N THR A 158 -10.85 -6.96 22.40
CA THR A 158 -10.24 -7.07 21.06
C THR A 158 -9.07 -8.04 21.02
N LEU A 159 -8.17 -8.01 22.01
CA LEU A 159 -7.00 -8.88 22.03
C LEU A 159 -7.40 -10.36 22.08
N GLN A 160 -8.38 -10.70 22.91
CA GLN A 160 -8.87 -12.07 23.03
C GLN A 160 -9.56 -12.53 21.74
N ASN A 161 -10.28 -11.63 21.06
CA ASN A 161 -10.92 -11.92 19.78
C ASN A 161 -9.88 -12.23 18.70
N ILE A 162 -8.81 -11.43 18.59
CA ILE A 162 -7.71 -11.68 17.66
C ILE A 162 -7.10 -13.07 17.92
N GLN A 163 -6.67 -13.33 19.16
CA GLN A 163 -6.02 -14.59 19.57
C GLN A 163 -6.90 -15.84 19.41
N SER A 164 -8.21 -15.70 19.61
CA SER A 164 -9.16 -16.80 19.42
C SER A 164 -9.35 -17.15 17.94
N THR A 165 -9.28 -16.14 17.08
CA THR A 165 -9.38 -16.31 15.63
C THR A 165 -8.11 -16.93 15.07
N GLU A 166 -6.92 -16.53 15.56
CA GLU A 166 -5.66 -17.11 15.11
C GLU A 166 -5.64 -18.64 15.28
N LYS A 167 -6.07 -19.14 16.45
CA LYS A 167 -6.13 -20.57 16.78
C LYS A 167 -6.97 -21.39 15.81
N HIS A 168 -7.89 -20.77 15.09
CA HIS A 168 -8.75 -21.43 14.11
C HIS A 168 -8.10 -21.54 12.72
N TYR A 169 -7.18 -20.63 12.37
CA TYR A 169 -6.60 -20.50 11.02
C TYR A 169 -5.14 -20.99 10.88
N TYR A 170 -4.49 -21.38 11.98
CA TYR A 170 -3.08 -21.79 12.00
C TYR A 170 -2.62 -22.98 11.10
N PRO A 171 -3.46 -23.79 10.40
CA PRO A 171 -2.90 -24.77 9.46
C PRO A 171 -2.51 -24.23 8.06
N ILE A 172 -2.74 -22.96 7.70
CA ILE A 172 -2.49 -22.49 6.32
C ILE A 172 -1.68 -21.18 6.30
N LEU A 173 -0.45 -21.29 5.77
CA LEU A 173 0.66 -20.33 5.71
C LEU A 173 0.36 -18.80 5.66
N ASN A 174 1.11 -18.08 6.50
CA ASN A 174 1.87 -16.82 6.38
C ASN A 174 1.69 -15.76 5.25
N LEU A 175 0.64 -15.80 4.44
CA LEU A 175 0.20 -14.66 3.61
C LEU A 175 -1.32 -14.44 3.66
N LEU A 176 -2.09 -15.40 4.19
CA LEU A 176 -3.53 -15.29 4.39
C LEU A 176 -3.94 -14.41 5.58
N TRP A 177 -3.00 -13.96 6.40
CA TRP A 177 -3.26 -13.19 7.62
C TRP A 177 -4.00 -11.87 7.33
N LEU A 178 -3.63 -11.15 6.27
CA LEU A 178 -4.30 -9.90 5.87
C LEU A 178 -5.68 -10.12 5.22
N LEU A 179 -5.86 -11.23 4.50
CA LEU A 179 -7.15 -11.61 3.92
C LEU A 179 -8.14 -12.10 5.00
N SER A 180 -7.67 -12.82 6.01
CA SER A 180 -8.50 -13.27 7.12
C SER A 180 -8.95 -12.13 8.02
N ILE A 181 -8.12 -11.10 8.23
CA ILE A 181 -8.51 -9.92 9.00
C ILE A 181 -9.52 -9.07 8.20
N THR A 182 -9.32 -8.89 6.89
CA THR A 182 -10.32 -8.22 6.04
C THR A 182 -11.65 -8.98 5.98
N GLU A 183 -11.64 -10.31 5.87
CA GLU A 183 -12.86 -11.13 5.92
C GLU A 183 -13.52 -11.12 7.31
N LEU A 184 -12.76 -11.04 8.40
CA LEU A 184 -13.31 -10.90 9.76
C LEU A 184 -14.16 -9.62 9.89
N PHE A 185 -13.66 -8.51 9.36
CA PHE A 185 -14.36 -7.23 9.44
C PHE A 185 -15.46 -7.08 8.39
N MET A 186 -15.37 -7.76 7.25
CA MET A 186 -16.43 -7.76 6.24
C MET A 186 -17.62 -8.69 6.57
N ASN A 187 -17.40 -9.85 7.20
CA ASN A 187 -18.48 -10.79 7.54
C ASN A 187 -19.26 -10.44 8.82
N LEU A 188 -18.75 -9.52 9.65
CA LEU A 188 -19.44 -9.07 10.88
C LEU A 188 -20.19 -7.74 10.68
N GLY A 189 -20.18 -7.20 9.45
CA GLY A 189 -20.86 -5.97 9.05
C GLY A 189 -22.11 -6.14 8.18
N SER A 190 -22.66 -7.35 8.05
CA SER A 190 -23.87 -7.66 7.26
C SER A 190 -25.04 -8.10 8.13
#